data_AF-A0A920P5P9-F1
#
_entry.id   AF-A0A920P5P9-F1
#
_cell.length_a   1.000
_cell.length_b   1.000
_cell.length_c   1.000
_cell.angle_alpha   90.00
_cell.angle_beta   90.00
_cell.angle_gamma   90.00
#
_symmetry.space_group_name_H-M   'P 1'
#
loop_
_entity.id
_entity.type
_entity.pdbx_description
1 polymer ?
#
loop_
_entity_poly.entity_id
_entity_poly.type
_entity_poly.pdbx_seq_one_letter_code
_entity_poly.pdbx_strand_id
1 'polypeptide(L)'
;MASAERLVREHKSAGYHLQKIHPGVPLEVWDHMASISKEIDLTFGGHVPADVGLVHAIETGISTVDHLDGYVQAVVSDDVVSQINTGRPINLQGLVSSVDESKINEIVQLSLENDVYVVPTLYLWENLYGITDPSAFLMQPEMKYVSAAQREAWRRQAAAGGPETAQTSSRSFLTSERGS
;
A
#
# COMPACT_ATOMS: atom_id res chain seq x y z
N MET A 1 2.66 23.07 -0.38
CA MET A 1 4.06 23.40 -0.74
C MET A 1 4.92 23.76 0.46
N ALA A 2 4.84 24.96 1.05
CA ALA A 2 5.78 25.44 2.09
C ALA A 2 5.92 24.52 3.33
N SER A 3 4.84 23.87 3.76
CA SER A 3 4.88 22.94 4.89
C SER A 3 5.66 21.65 4.60
N ALA A 4 5.57 21.11 3.37
CA ALA A 4 6.22 19.85 3.00
C ALA A 4 7.75 20.02 2.97
N GLU A 5 8.22 21.09 2.32
CA GLU A 5 9.65 21.42 2.28
C GLU A 5 10.23 21.65 3.67
N ARG A 6 9.55 22.45 4.50
CA ARG A 6 9.99 22.71 5.87
C ARG A 6 10.17 21.41 6.65
N LEU A 7 9.18 20.50 6.60
CA LEU A 7 9.24 19.23 7.32
C LEU A 7 10.35 18.31 6.82
N VAL A 8 10.52 18.17 5.51
CA VAL A 8 11.58 17.34 4.90
C VAL A 8 12.98 17.82 5.31
N ARG A 9 13.22 19.13 5.28
CA ARG A 9 14.49 19.73 5.72
C ARG A 9 14.69 19.61 7.24
N GLU A 10 13.64 19.81 8.03
CA GLU A 10 13.67 19.61 9.49
C GLU A 10 14.02 18.16 9.84
N HIS A 11 13.43 17.17 9.16
CA HIS A 11 13.72 15.76 9.40
C HIS A 11 15.18 15.40 9.06
N LYS A 12 15.69 15.84 7.90
CA LYS A 12 17.11 15.62 7.56
C LYS A 12 18.02 16.27 8.60
N SER A 13 17.74 17.51 9.00
CA SER A 13 18.52 18.25 10.01
C SER A 13 18.49 17.60 11.39
N ALA A 14 17.39 16.92 11.73
CA ALA A 14 17.24 16.15 12.96
C ALA A 14 17.91 14.76 12.90
N GLY A 15 18.51 14.37 11.78
CA GLY A 15 19.23 13.10 11.62
C GLY A 15 18.37 11.92 11.18
N TYR A 16 17.14 12.17 10.69
CA TYR A 16 16.36 11.11 10.05
C TYR A 16 16.94 10.78 8.68
N HIS A 17 16.94 9.48 8.36
CA HIS A 17 17.46 8.96 7.09
C HIS A 17 16.36 8.72 6.05
N LEU A 18 15.10 8.64 6.48
CA LEU A 18 13.97 8.34 5.62
C LEU A 18 12.73 9.15 6.00
N GLN A 19 12.06 9.73 5.00
CA GLN A 19 10.73 10.31 5.11
C GLN A 19 9.66 9.26 4.77
N LYS A 20 8.84 8.88 5.76
CA LYS A 20 7.69 7.99 5.53
C LYS A 20 6.59 8.75 4.80
N ILE A 21 6.03 8.15 3.76
CA ILE A 21 4.83 8.63 3.09
C ILE A 21 3.59 7.88 3.60
N HIS A 22 2.61 8.65 4.03
CA HIS A 22 1.26 8.18 4.37
C HIS A 22 0.30 8.42 3.20
N PRO A 23 -0.85 7.71 3.14
CA PRO A 23 -1.83 7.91 2.08
C PRO A 23 -2.37 9.34 2.04
N GLY A 24 -2.83 9.77 0.85
CA GLY A 24 -3.54 11.04 0.68
C GLY A 24 -2.66 12.26 0.39
N VAL A 25 -1.38 12.08 0.08
CA VAL A 25 -0.52 13.18 -0.42
C VAL A 25 -0.94 13.53 -1.86
N PRO A 26 -1.32 14.79 -2.14
CA PRO A 26 -1.65 15.23 -3.50
C PRO A 26 -0.41 15.23 -4.42
N LEU A 27 -0.61 15.01 -5.72
CA LEU A 27 0.46 14.97 -6.74
C LEU A 27 1.40 16.18 -6.67
N GLU A 28 0.86 17.39 -6.61
CA GLU A 28 1.68 18.62 -6.55
C GLU A 28 2.59 18.68 -5.30
N VAL A 29 2.10 18.14 -4.17
CA VAL A 29 2.86 18.10 -2.91
C VAL A 29 3.92 17.02 -2.97
N TRP A 30 3.59 15.88 -3.60
CA TRP A 30 4.54 14.81 -3.89
C TRP A 30 5.71 15.32 -4.73
N ASP A 31 5.45 15.97 -5.86
CA ASP A 31 6.50 16.46 -6.77
C ASP A 31 7.43 17.44 -6.09
N HIS A 32 6.88 18.38 -5.33
CA HIS A 32 7.68 19.31 -4.53
C HIS A 32 8.51 18.57 -3.48
N MET A 33 7.91 17.62 -2.76
CA MET A 33 8.60 16.82 -1.74
C MET A 33 9.72 15.96 -2.33
N ALA A 34 9.47 15.29 -3.47
CA ALA A 34 10.45 14.46 -4.15
C ALA A 34 11.63 15.30 -4.68
N SER A 35 11.34 16.47 -5.25
CA SER A 35 12.37 17.42 -5.70
C SER A 35 13.27 17.88 -4.56
N ILE A 36 12.69 18.29 -3.42
CA ILE A 36 13.45 18.72 -2.24
C ILE A 36 14.22 17.55 -1.63
N SER A 37 13.62 16.37 -1.54
CA SER A 37 14.26 15.17 -0.99
C SER A 37 15.49 14.78 -1.80
N LYS A 38 15.44 14.90 -3.13
CA LYS A 38 16.61 14.73 -4.01
C LYS A 38 17.68 15.80 -3.80
N GLU A 39 17.28 17.07 -3.61
CA GLU A 39 18.23 18.17 -3.33
C GLU A 39 19.03 17.94 -2.05
N ILE A 40 18.37 17.45 -1.00
CA ILE A 40 18.99 17.29 0.33
C ILE A 40 19.45 15.86 0.65
N ASP A 41 19.39 14.96 -0.33
CA ASP A 41 19.74 13.55 -0.19
C ASP A 41 18.98 12.88 0.97
N LEU A 42 17.65 13.05 1.01
CA LEU A 42 16.76 12.37 1.95
C LEU A 42 15.99 11.27 1.22
N THR A 43 16.16 10.02 1.65
CA THR A 43 15.36 8.90 1.14
C THR A 43 13.90 9.06 1.56
N PHE A 44 12.95 8.61 0.75
CA PHE A 44 11.54 8.54 1.13
C PHE A 44 10.89 7.27 0.61
N GLY A 45 9.91 6.75 1.35
CA GLY A 45 9.25 5.49 1.02
C GLY A 45 7.97 5.27 1.80
N GLY A 46 7.18 4.27 1.40
CA GLY A 46 5.94 3.89 2.06
C GLY A 46 4.78 3.74 1.09
N HIS A 47 3.66 4.39 1.40
CA HIS A 47 2.48 4.32 0.55
C HIS A 47 2.67 5.08 -0.76
N VAL A 48 2.06 4.55 -1.82
CA VAL A 48 1.89 5.27 -3.09
C VAL A 48 0.50 5.91 -3.10
N PRO A 49 0.39 7.25 -3.03
CA PRO A 49 -0.92 7.91 -3.12
C PRO A 49 -1.60 7.66 -4.46
N ALA A 50 -2.92 7.53 -4.47
CA ALA A 50 -3.69 7.28 -5.69
C ALA A 50 -3.49 8.37 -6.76
N ASP A 51 -3.45 9.65 -6.34
CA ASP A 51 -3.23 10.80 -7.24
C ASP A 51 -1.81 10.84 -7.85
N VAL A 52 -0.86 10.13 -7.24
CA VAL A 52 0.53 10.04 -7.69
C VAL A 52 0.69 8.87 -8.67
N GLY A 53 0.18 7.70 -8.29
CA GLY A 53 0.33 6.47 -9.09
C GLY A 53 1.74 5.86 -9.01
N LEU A 54 1.82 4.54 -9.26
CA LEU A 54 3.05 3.77 -9.05
C LEU A 54 4.20 4.20 -9.97
N VAL A 55 3.93 4.37 -11.27
CA VAL A 55 4.97 4.71 -12.25
C VAL A 55 5.63 6.04 -11.88
N HIS A 56 4.82 7.09 -11.65
CA HIS A 56 5.34 8.40 -11.26
C HIS A 56 6.08 8.35 -9.92
N ALA A 57 5.58 7.58 -8.94
CA ALA A 57 6.27 7.41 -7.66
C ALA A 57 7.67 6.76 -7.83
N ILE A 58 7.79 5.75 -8.70
CA ILE A 58 9.06 5.11 -9.04
C ILE A 58 10.00 6.11 -9.74
N GLU A 59 9.52 6.77 -10.79
CA GLU A 59 10.32 7.71 -11.60
C GLU A 59 10.78 8.95 -10.81
N THR A 60 10.07 9.30 -9.74
CA THR A 60 10.42 10.42 -8.84
C THR A 60 11.27 9.99 -7.64
N GLY A 61 11.62 8.70 -7.51
CA GLY A 61 12.65 8.21 -6.61
C GLY A 61 12.17 7.66 -5.27
N ILE A 62 10.94 7.13 -5.18
CA ILE A 62 10.51 6.39 -3.98
C ILE A 62 11.43 5.18 -3.75
N SER A 63 11.92 4.96 -2.53
CA SER A 63 12.84 3.85 -2.23
C SER A 63 12.10 2.54 -1.91
N THR A 64 10.95 2.64 -1.25
CA THR A 64 10.14 1.47 -0.88
C THR A 64 8.68 1.69 -1.17
N VAL A 65 8.02 0.67 -1.73
CA VAL A 65 6.56 0.64 -1.91
C VAL A 65 5.96 -0.37 -0.94
N ASP A 66 5.13 0.12 -0.03
CA ASP A 66 4.44 -0.72 0.94
C ASP A 66 3.15 -1.32 0.37
N HIS A 67 2.74 -2.47 0.91
CA HIS A 67 1.43 -3.09 0.67
C HIS A 67 1.09 -3.43 -0.78
N LEU A 68 2.08 -3.43 -1.67
CA LEU A 68 1.89 -3.54 -3.13
C LEU A 68 1.05 -2.38 -3.71
N ASP A 69 1.07 -1.21 -3.07
CA ASP A 69 0.30 -0.05 -3.52
C ASP A 69 0.59 0.26 -4.99
N GLY A 70 -0.47 0.28 -5.80
CA GLY A 70 -0.39 0.57 -7.24
C GLY A 70 0.10 -0.58 -8.13
N TYR A 71 0.72 -1.63 -7.59
CA TYR A 71 1.23 -2.75 -8.41
C TYR A 71 0.10 -3.56 -9.04
N VAL A 72 -0.98 -3.81 -8.29
CA VAL A 72 -2.15 -4.51 -8.82
C VAL A 72 -2.77 -3.73 -9.98
N GLN A 73 -2.92 -2.41 -9.83
CA GLN A 73 -3.44 -1.55 -10.88
C GLN A 73 -2.51 -1.46 -12.09
N ALA A 74 -1.19 -1.55 -11.88
CA ALA A 74 -0.21 -1.50 -12.96
C ALA A 74 -0.22 -2.74 -13.86
N VAL A 75 -0.66 -3.91 -13.35
CA VAL A 75 -0.57 -5.18 -14.08
C VAL A 75 -1.89 -5.69 -14.63
N VAL A 76 -3.01 -5.04 -14.32
CA VAL A 76 -4.34 -5.43 -14.82
C VAL A 76 -4.70 -4.69 -16.11
N SER A 77 -5.71 -5.19 -16.82
CA SER A 77 -6.20 -4.56 -18.05
C SER A 77 -6.75 -3.16 -17.81
N ASP A 78 -6.67 -2.29 -18.82
CA ASP A 78 -7.13 -0.89 -18.71
C ASP A 78 -8.63 -0.80 -18.40
N ASP A 79 -9.42 -1.76 -18.88
CA ASP A 79 -10.84 -1.93 -18.54
C ASP A 79 -11.04 -2.17 -17.04
N VAL A 80 -10.18 -2.96 -16.41
CA VAL A 80 -10.22 -3.22 -14.97
C VAL A 80 -9.73 -2.01 -14.17
N VAL A 81 -8.68 -1.32 -14.64
CA VAL A 81 -8.23 -0.06 -14.04
C VAL A 81 -9.38 0.97 -14.02
N SER A 82 -10.09 1.12 -15.15
CA SER A 82 -11.25 2.01 -15.27
C SER A 82 -12.39 1.66 -14.29
N GLN A 83 -12.65 0.36 -14.10
CA GLN A 83 -13.64 -0.11 -13.13
C GLN A 83 -13.22 0.20 -11.70
N ILE A 84 -11.96 -0.05 -11.33
CA ILE A 84 -11.42 0.28 -10.00
C ILE A 84 -11.53 1.79 -9.73
N ASN A 85 -11.12 2.62 -10.69
CA ASN A 85 -11.14 4.07 -10.57
C ASN A 85 -12.56 4.66 -10.47
N THR A 86 -13.57 3.97 -11.02
CA THR A 86 -14.99 4.35 -10.90
C THR A 86 -15.68 3.73 -9.68
N GLY A 87 -14.94 3.02 -8.84
CA GLY A 87 -15.47 2.37 -7.64
C GLY A 87 -16.38 1.17 -7.95
N ARG A 88 -16.28 0.60 -9.17
CA ARG A 88 -17.02 -0.60 -9.51
C ARG A 88 -16.38 -1.81 -8.83
N PRO A 89 -17.17 -2.68 -8.18
CA PRO A 89 -16.65 -3.86 -7.53
C PRO A 89 -16.14 -4.87 -8.57
N ILE A 90 -14.93 -5.38 -8.35
CA ILE A 90 -14.34 -6.52 -9.06
C ILE A 90 -14.07 -7.62 -8.04
N ASN A 91 -14.41 -8.86 -8.39
CA ASN A 91 -14.07 -10.02 -7.57
C ASN A 91 -12.65 -10.53 -7.91
N LEU A 92 -12.07 -11.33 -7.00
CA LEU A 92 -10.68 -11.81 -7.13
C LEU A 92 -10.44 -12.57 -8.44
N GLN A 93 -11.40 -13.39 -8.87
CA GLN A 93 -11.29 -14.13 -10.12
C GLN A 93 -11.20 -13.19 -11.33
N GLY A 94 -12.04 -12.15 -11.37
CA GLY A 94 -12.01 -11.16 -12.45
C GLY A 94 -10.71 -10.36 -12.46
N LEU A 95 -10.17 -10.03 -11.28
CA LEU A 95 -8.88 -9.36 -11.17
C LEU A 95 -7.75 -10.25 -11.68
N VAL A 96 -7.63 -11.48 -11.17
CA VAL A 96 -6.57 -12.44 -11.56
C VAL A 96 -6.64 -12.74 -13.05
N SER A 97 -7.85 -12.93 -13.59
CA SER A 97 -8.05 -13.16 -15.02
C SER A 97 -7.76 -11.95 -15.91
N SER A 98 -7.66 -10.75 -15.33
CA SER A 98 -7.30 -9.52 -16.05
C SER A 98 -5.81 -9.17 -15.99
N VAL A 99 -5.02 -9.94 -15.25
CA VAL A 99 -3.58 -9.72 -15.13
C VAL A 99 -2.92 -9.96 -16.49
N ASP A 100 -2.17 -8.97 -16.93
CA ASP A 100 -1.31 -9.02 -18.10
C ASP A 100 0.13 -9.28 -17.65
N GLU A 101 0.63 -10.48 -17.92
CA GLU A 101 1.99 -10.89 -17.54
C GLU A 101 3.08 -10.03 -18.19
N SER A 102 2.81 -9.41 -19.35
CA SER A 102 3.77 -8.49 -19.97
C SER A 102 3.97 -7.23 -19.12
N LYS A 103 2.89 -6.68 -18.57
CA LYS A 103 2.92 -5.54 -17.64
C LYS A 103 3.62 -5.87 -16.32
N ILE A 104 3.56 -7.13 -15.86
CA ILE A 104 4.36 -7.57 -14.70
C ILE A 104 5.86 -7.39 -14.99
N ASN A 105 6.32 -7.86 -16.14
CA ASN A 105 7.72 -7.74 -16.50
C ASN A 105 8.14 -6.27 -16.63
N GLU A 106 7.30 -5.43 -17.22
CA GLU A 106 7.54 -3.99 -17.34
C GLU A 106 7.67 -3.30 -15.97
N ILE A 107 6.72 -3.53 -15.05
CA ILE A 107 6.76 -2.87 -13.75
C ILE A 107 7.89 -3.39 -12.86
N VAL A 108 8.23 -4.68 -12.97
CA VAL A 108 9.41 -5.25 -12.29
C VAL A 108 10.69 -4.62 -12.82
N GLN A 109 10.85 -4.50 -14.14
CA GLN A 109 12.02 -3.84 -14.72
C GLN A 109 12.10 -2.38 -14.30
N LEU A 110 11.00 -1.63 -14.36
CA LEU A 110 10.98 -0.23 -13.91
C LEU A 110 11.41 -0.10 -12.44
N SER A 111 10.95 -1.02 -11.58
CA SER A 111 11.33 -1.04 -10.16
C SER A 111 12.82 -1.32 -9.98
N LEU A 112 13.38 -2.28 -10.74
CA LEU A 112 14.81 -2.64 -10.69
C LEU A 112 15.70 -1.51 -11.20
N GLU A 113 15.33 -0.88 -12.32
CA GLU A 113 16.08 0.23 -12.92
C GLU A 113 16.16 1.46 -12.01
N ASN A 114 15.18 1.62 -11.13
CA ASN A 114 15.09 2.75 -10.18
C ASN A 114 15.44 2.36 -8.73
N ASP A 115 15.98 1.15 -8.49
CA ASP A 115 16.36 0.65 -7.15
C ASP A 115 15.21 0.73 -6.11
N VAL A 116 14.00 0.37 -6.55
CA VAL A 116 12.79 0.38 -5.71
C VAL A 116 12.55 -0.99 -5.08
N TYR A 117 12.38 -1.01 -3.76
CA TYR A 117 12.13 -2.21 -3.00
C TYR A 117 10.64 -2.34 -2.64
N VAL A 118 10.09 -3.54 -2.80
CA VAL A 118 8.70 -3.80 -2.46
C VAL A 118 8.63 -4.37 -1.04
N VAL A 119 7.74 -3.82 -0.21
CA VAL A 119 7.45 -4.28 1.16
C VAL A 119 5.99 -4.76 1.21
N PRO A 120 5.72 -6.03 0.85
CA PRO A 120 4.35 -6.50 0.65
C PRO A 120 3.51 -6.52 1.92
N THR A 121 4.15 -6.63 3.09
CA THR A 121 3.50 -6.79 4.41
C THR A 121 2.50 -7.95 4.45
N LEU A 122 2.79 -9.07 3.75
CA LEU A 122 1.86 -10.21 3.58
C LEU A 122 1.27 -10.74 4.89
N TYR A 123 2.02 -10.68 6.01
CA TYR A 123 1.50 -11.06 7.31
C TYR A 123 0.21 -10.31 7.68
N LEU A 124 0.12 -9.00 7.40
CA LEU A 124 -1.09 -8.22 7.67
C LEU A 124 -2.26 -8.68 6.80
N TRP A 125 -2.00 -8.96 5.53
CA TRP A 125 -3.00 -9.47 4.59
C TRP A 125 -3.54 -10.84 5.00
N GLU A 126 -2.64 -11.74 5.42
CA GLU A 126 -2.99 -13.11 5.78
C GLU A 126 -3.61 -13.24 7.17
N ASN A 127 -3.32 -12.30 8.10
CA ASN A 127 -3.63 -12.45 9.52
C ASN A 127 -4.51 -11.33 10.11
N LEU A 128 -4.64 -10.18 9.43
CA LEU A 128 -5.33 -9.01 10.00
C LEU A 128 -6.38 -8.40 9.07
N TYR A 129 -6.13 -8.41 7.77
CA TYR A 129 -7.06 -7.88 6.76
C TYR A 129 -7.92 -9.01 6.19
N GLY A 130 -9.22 -8.76 6.02
CA GLY A 130 -10.19 -9.70 5.46
C GLY A 130 -10.41 -11.01 6.22
N ILE A 131 -9.86 -11.15 7.42
CA ILE A 131 -10.20 -12.26 8.32
C ILE A 131 -11.57 -12.01 8.97
N THR A 132 -12.47 -12.98 8.80
CA THR A 132 -13.77 -13.02 9.48
C THR A 132 -13.72 -13.71 10.84
N ASP A 133 -12.73 -14.59 11.07
CA ASP A 133 -12.47 -15.24 12.37
C ASP A 133 -11.04 -15.02 12.86
N PRO A 134 -10.79 -14.09 13.81
CA PRO A 134 -9.45 -13.76 14.29
C PRO A 134 -8.91 -14.79 15.29
N SER A 135 -9.65 -15.85 15.63
CA SER A 135 -9.31 -16.78 16.72
C SER A 135 -7.94 -17.44 16.53
N ALA A 136 -7.65 -17.93 15.32
CA ALA A 136 -6.36 -18.57 15.01
C ALA A 136 -5.18 -17.60 15.18
N PHE A 137 -5.33 -16.37 14.69
CA PHE A 137 -4.35 -15.29 14.84
C PHE A 137 -4.15 -14.89 16.31
N LEU A 138 -5.25 -14.72 17.07
CA LEU A 138 -5.21 -14.33 18.47
C LEU A 138 -4.66 -15.40 19.41
N MET A 139 -4.52 -16.65 18.95
CA MET A 139 -3.89 -17.76 19.67
C MET A 139 -2.39 -17.93 19.37
N GLN A 140 -1.81 -17.15 18.45
CA GLN A 140 -0.39 -17.26 18.13
C GLN A 140 0.50 -16.97 19.36
N PRO A 141 1.62 -17.70 19.56
CA PRO A 141 2.51 -17.50 20.70
C PRO A 141 3.01 -16.05 20.88
N GLU A 142 3.14 -15.32 19.79
CA GLU A 142 3.58 -13.92 19.70
C GLU A 142 2.56 -12.97 20.35
N MET A 143 1.30 -13.37 20.51
CA MET A 143 0.25 -12.57 21.16
C MET A 143 0.55 -12.27 22.64
N LYS A 144 1.57 -12.90 23.22
CA LYS A 144 2.14 -12.52 24.52
C LYS A 144 2.75 -11.10 24.53
N TYR A 145 3.14 -10.56 23.37
CA TYR A 145 3.70 -9.22 23.23
C TYR A 145 2.64 -8.16 22.93
N VAL A 146 1.39 -8.56 22.68
CA VAL A 146 0.29 -7.66 22.31
C VAL A 146 -0.61 -7.42 23.53
N SER A 147 -0.98 -6.17 23.77
CA SER A 147 -1.85 -5.81 24.88
C SER A 147 -3.24 -6.44 24.75
N ALA A 148 -3.91 -6.70 25.89
CA ALA A 148 -5.30 -7.17 25.89
C ALA A 148 -6.24 -6.22 25.13
N ALA A 149 -6.02 -4.91 25.27
CA ALA A 149 -6.80 -3.89 24.57
C ALA A 149 -6.66 -3.97 23.05
N GLN A 150 -5.43 -4.18 22.53
CA GLN A 150 -5.19 -4.28 21.10
C GLN A 150 -5.79 -5.57 20.51
N ARG A 151 -5.66 -6.70 21.22
CA ARG A 151 -6.29 -7.96 20.81
C ARG A 151 -7.81 -7.85 20.72
N GLU A 152 -8.42 -7.14 21.66
CA GLU A 152 -9.86 -6.90 21.65
C GLU A 152 -10.27 -5.91 20.54
N ALA A 153 -9.44 -4.91 20.23
CA ALA A 153 -9.66 -4.04 19.09
C ALA A 153 -9.69 -4.82 17.77
N TRP A 154 -8.74 -5.76 17.56
CA TRP A 154 -8.73 -6.63 16.39
C TRP A 154 -9.94 -7.58 16.35
N ARG A 155 -10.40 -8.11 17.50
CA ARG A 155 -11.63 -8.91 17.56
C ARG A 155 -12.85 -8.11 17.08
N ARG A 156 -13.01 -6.88 17.55
CA ARG A 156 -14.08 -5.98 17.09
C ARG A 156 -13.97 -5.63 15.62
N GLN A 157 -12.74 -5.37 15.15
CA GLN A 157 -12.47 -5.07 13.75
C GLN A 157 -12.86 -6.24 12.83
N ALA A 158 -12.49 -7.47 13.17
CA ALA A 158 -12.90 -8.65 12.41
C ALA A 158 -14.43 -8.84 12.41
N ALA A 159 -15.09 -8.64 13.56
CA ALA A 159 -16.55 -8.69 13.66
C ALA A 159 -17.26 -7.61 12.82
N ALA A 160 -16.62 -6.46 12.61
CA ALA A 160 -17.09 -5.38 11.75
C ALA A 160 -16.76 -5.58 10.25
N GLY A 161 -16.06 -6.66 9.88
CA GLY A 161 -15.67 -6.95 8.50
C GLY A 161 -14.26 -6.47 8.09
N GLY A 162 -13.38 -6.17 9.05
CA GLY A 162 -12.02 -5.69 8.83
C GLY A 162 -11.90 -4.15 8.88
N PRO A 163 -10.69 -3.59 8.71
CA PRO A 163 -10.55 -2.14 8.61
C PRO A 163 -11.17 -1.64 7.30
N GLU A 164 -11.91 -0.52 7.38
CA GLU A 164 -12.20 0.34 6.22
C GLU A 164 -10.93 1.08 5.78
N THR A 165 -9.91 0.36 5.30
CA THR A 165 -8.78 0.98 4.60
C THR A 165 -9.21 1.34 3.19
N ALA A 166 -9.79 2.53 2.98
CA ALA A 166 -10.09 3.08 1.65
C ALA A 166 -10.73 2.05 0.68
N GLN A 167 -11.66 1.24 1.19
CA GLN A 167 -12.22 0.11 0.48
C GLN A 167 -13.46 0.53 -0.32
N THR A 168 -13.26 1.08 -1.51
CA THR A 168 -14.19 0.75 -2.61
C THR A 168 -13.70 -0.50 -3.36
N SER A 169 -12.46 -0.95 -3.12
CA SER A 169 -11.86 -2.05 -3.88
C SER A 169 -11.74 -3.36 -3.11
N SER A 170 -11.31 -3.38 -1.84
CA SER A 170 -10.89 -4.64 -1.19
C SER A 170 -12.00 -5.49 -0.54
N ARG A 171 -13.28 -5.08 -0.62
CA ARG A 171 -14.41 -5.77 0.03
C ARG A 171 -14.73 -7.16 -0.56
N SER A 172 -14.14 -7.54 -1.69
CA SER A 172 -14.39 -8.81 -2.39
C SER A 172 -13.22 -9.81 -2.38
N PHE A 173 -12.13 -9.52 -1.67
CA PHE A 173 -10.86 -10.22 -1.89
C PHE A 173 -10.66 -11.50 -1.05
N LEU A 174 -11.29 -11.66 0.11
CA LEU A 174 -10.89 -12.71 1.08
C LEU A 174 -12.03 -13.63 1.57
N THR A 175 -13.27 -13.45 1.11
CA THR A 175 -14.42 -14.21 1.64
C THR A 175 -14.85 -15.43 0.82
N SER A 176 -14.24 -15.73 -0.33
CA SER A 176 -14.71 -16.82 -1.21
C SER A 176 -13.95 -18.15 -1.15
N GLU A 177 -12.89 -18.30 -0.34
CA GLU A 177 -12.16 -19.58 -0.24
C GLU A 177 -12.68 -20.57 0.83
N ARG A 178 -13.90 -20.37 1.36
CA ARG A 178 -14.57 -21.39 2.17
C ARG A 178 -16.02 -21.58 1.75
N GLY A 179 -16.20 -22.28 0.64
CA GLY A 179 -17.48 -22.78 0.17
C GLY A 179 -17.25 -23.85 -0.89
N SER A 180 -17.05 -25.08 -0.41
CA SER A 180 -17.26 -26.34 -1.16
C SER A 180 -18.63 -26.40 -1.81
#